data_AF-A0AAN7SJM7-F1
#
_entry.id   AF-A0AAN7SJM7-F1
#
_cell.length_a   1.000
_cell.length_b   1.000
_cell.length_c   1.000
_cell.angle_alpha   90.00
_cell.angle_beta   90.00
_cell.angle_gamma   90.00
#
_symmetry.space_group_name_H-M   'P 1'
#
loop_
_entity.id
_entity.type
_entity.pdbx_description
1 polymer ?
#
loop_
_entity_poly.entity_id
_entity_poly.type
_entity_poly.pdbx_seq_one_letter_code
_entity_poly.pdbx_strand_id
1 'polypeptide(L)'
;MLQATLNIKHNINIKNYSKLIAFLKRKNDGHVPKKSKTLEIEQVEKFIREAPDEDYLLMKTVLIIGMCAACRREELTKMTIEDIQDRGDVLIITIPDNKTKKPRTSCMTEPTWIKIIQKYKHLRPPLVQTQRFFVLFRK
;
A
#
# COMPACT_ATOMS: atom_id res chain seq x y z
N MET A 1 -19.16 -5.02 12.75
CA MET A 1 -20.25 -5.09 11.75
C MET A 1 -21.62 -5.24 12.41
N LEU A 2 -21.84 -6.20 13.31
CA LEU A 2 -23.14 -6.42 13.99
C LEU A 2 -23.81 -5.15 14.56
N GLN A 3 -23.10 -4.36 15.37
CA GLN A 3 -23.64 -3.14 15.97
C GLN A 3 -24.12 -2.12 14.93
N ALA A 4 -23.35 -1.93 13.85
CA ALA A 4 -23.74 -1.03 12.76
C ALA A 4 -24.97 -1.57 12.01
N THR A 5 -25.04 -2.89 11.79
CA THR A 5 -26.18 -3.53 11.13
C THR A 5 -27.47 -3.38 11.93
N LEU A 6 -27.43 -3.63 13.24
CA LEU A 6 -28.60 -3.46 14.13
C LEU A 6 -29.07 -2.01 14.17
N ASN A 7 -28.14 -1.05 14.16
CA ASN A 7 -28.49 0.36 14.14
C ASN A 7 -29.13 0.77 12.81
N ILE A 8 -28.51 0.42 11.66
CA ILE A 8 -28.96 0.86 10.34
C ILE A 8 -30.23 0.14 9.89
N LYS A 9 -30.30 -1.18 10.06
CA LYS A 9 -31.40 -2.00 9.50
C LYS A 9 -32.58 -2.18 10.45
N HIS A 10 -32.34 -2.06 11.75
CA HIS A 10 -33.34 -2.36 12.78
C HIS A 10 -33.57 -1.20 13.74
N ASN A 11 -32.85 -0.08 13.60
CA ASN A 11 -32.92 1.09 14.49
C ASN A 11 -32.67 0.74 15.97
N ILE A 12 -31.81 -0.26 16.23
CA ILE A 12 -31.46 -0.71 17.59
C ILE A 12 -30.03 -0.28 17.91
N ASN A 13 -29.89 0.63 18.88
CA ASN A 13 -28.59 1.07 19.37
C ASN A 13 -28.14 0.26 20.60
N ILE A 14 -27.31 -0.75 20.39
CA ILE A 14 -26.80 -1.60 21.47
C ILE A 14 -25.62 -0.99 22.27
N LYS A 15 -25.20 0.26 22.03
CA LYS A 15 -24.03 0.88 22.71
C LYS A 15 -24.11 0.83 24.23
N ASN A 16 -25.31 1.00 24.79
CA ASN A 16 -25.50 1.14 26.24
C ASN A 16 -25.81 -0.20 26.95
N TYR A 17 -25.85 -1.30 26.21
CA TYR A 17 -26.24 -2.61 26.73
C TYR A 17 -25.00 -3.37 27.25
N SER A 18 -24.46 -2.92 28.38
CA SER A 18 -23.18 -3.42 28.94
C SER A 18 -23.13 -4.95 29.11
N LYS A 19 -24.19 -5.56 29.63
CA LYS A 19 -24.31 -7.03 29.79
C LYS A 19 -24.28 -7.76 28.44
N LEU A 20 -24.98 -7.22 27.44
CA LEU A 20 -25.01 -7.78 26.08
C LEU A 20 -23.65 -7.66 25.40
N ILE A 21 -22.98 -6.51 25.52
CA ILE A 21 -21.63 -6.31 24.98
C ILE A 21 -20.65 -7.30 25.61
N ALA A 22 -20.70 -7.49 26.93
CA ALA A 22 -19.86 -8.45 27.63
C ALA A 22 -20.15 -9.90 27.20
N PHE A 23 -21.41 -10.24 26.95
CA PHE A 23 -21.79 -11.55 26.40
C PHE A 23 -21.24 -11.76 24.99
N LEU A 24 -21.42 -10.78 24.09
CA LEU A 24 -20.95 -10.86 22.70
C LEU A 24 -19.42 -10.96 22.60
N LYS A 25 -18.68 -10.27 23.47
CA LYS A 25 -17.22 -10.39 23.56
C LYS A 25 -16.81 -11.82 23.94
N ARG A 26 -17.41 -12.38 25.01
CA ARG A 26 -17.14 -13.75 25.46
C ARG A 26 -17.51 -14.82 24.43
N LYS A 27 -18.54 -14.57 23.61
CA LYS A 27 -18.90 -15.48 22.50
C LYS A 27 -17.82 -15.57 21.41
N ASN A 28 -16.93 -14.59 21.34
CA ASN A 28 -15.78 -14.60 20.44
C ASN A 28 -14.49 -15.10 21.11
N ASP A 29 -14.55 -15.59 22.36
CA ASP A 29 -13.37 -16.17 23.01
C ASP A 29 -12.88 -17.39 22.20
N GLY A 30 -11.58 -17.45 21.93
CA GLY A 30 -10.98 -18.47 21.07
C GLY A 30 -11.19 -18.26 19.56
N HIS A 31 -11.90 -17.21 19.13
CA HIS A 31 -11.99 -16.89 17.71
C HIS A 31 -10.62 -16.46 17.16
N VAL A 32 -10.08 -17.26 16.24
CA VAL A 32 -8.90 -16.88 15.46
C VAL A 32 -9.40 -16.23 14.17
N PRO A 33 -9.16 -14.92 13.98
CA PRO A 33 -9.58 -14.26 12.75
C PRO A 33 -8.85 -14.87 11.55
N LYS A 34 -9.58 -15.13 10.48
CA LYS A 34 -8.99 -15.55 9.20
C LYS A 34 -8.06 -14.44 8.71
N LYS A 35 -6.75 -14.69 8.73
CA LYS A 35 -5.77 -13.78 8.16
C LYS A 35 -5.87 -13.82 6.63
N SER A 36 -5.68 -12.67 5.99
CA SER A 36 -5.48 -12.62 4.54
C SER A 36 -4.23 -13.43 4.16
N LYS A 37 -4.25 -14.06 2.98
CA LYS A 37 -3.02 -14.63 2.43
C LYS A 37 -2.00 -13.51 2.24
N THR A 38 -0.79 -13.73 2.74
CA THR A 38 0.37 -12.87 2.50
C THR A 38 1.15 -13.44 1.32
N LEU A 39 1.86 -12.57 0.60
CA LEU A 39 2.80 -13.01 -0.41
C LEU A 39 4.13 -13.36 0.28
N GLU A 40 4.72 -14.48 -0.12
CA GLU A 40 6.08 -14.83 0.24
C GLU A 40 7.08 -14.11 -0.68
N ILE A 41 8.31 -13.93 -0.21
CA ILE A 41 9.33 -13.17 -0.96
C ILE A 41 9.63 -13.84 -2.31
N GLU A 42 9.64 -15.17 -2.37
CA GLU A 42 9.88 -15.94 -3.59
C GLU A 42 8.78 -15.70 -4.62
N GLN A 43 7.54 -15.49 -4.17
CA GLN A 43 6.41 -15.16 -5.05
C GLN A 43 6.56 -13.75 -5.63
N VAL A 44 7.02 -12.80 -4.80
CA VAL A 44 7.31 -11.44 -5.22
C VAL A 44 8.45 -11.45 -6.25
N GLU A 45 9.58 -12.07 -5.93
CA GLU A 45 10.74 -12.16 -6.83
C GLU A 45 10.38 -12.85 -8.15
N LYS A 46 9.60 -13.93 -8.09
CA LYS A 46 9.10 -14.61 -9.28
C LYS A 46 8.29 -13.66 -10.17
N PHE A 47 7.34 -12.91 -9.59
CA PHE A 47 6.55 -11.93 -10.33
C PHE A 47 7.42 -10.83 -10.93
N ILE A 48 8.35 -10.29 -10.16
CA ILE A 48 9.28 -9.25 -10.61
C ILE A 48 10.14 -9.73 -11.77
N ARG A 49 10.60 -10.98 -11.74
CA ARG A 49 11.47 -11.57 -12.76
C ARG A 49 10.72 -12.02 -14.01
N GLU A 50 9.57 -12.68 -13.86
CA GLU A 50 8.94 -13.44 -14.94
C GLU A 50 7.78 -12.71 -15.63
N ALA A 51 7.10 -11.78 -14.95
CA ALA A 51 6.00 -11.05 -15.58
C ALA A 51 6.54 -10.07 -16.65
N PRO A 52 5.88 -9.90 -17.81
CA PRO A 52 6.33 -8.98 -18.84
C PRO A 52 6.17 -7.53 -18.40
N ASP A 53 7.18 -6.69 -18.64
CA ASP A 53 7.14 -5.28 -18.27
C ASP A 53 6.12 -4.48 -19.09
N GLU A 54 5.84 -4.90 -20.33
CA GLU A 54 4.87 -4.23 -21.21
C GLU A 54 3.49 -4.11 -20.56
N ASP A 55 3.10 -5.13 -19.80
CA ASP A 55 1.82 -5.18 -19.10
C ASP A 55 1.93 -4.79 -17.63
N TYR A 56 3.04 -5.15 -16.96
CA TYR A 56 3.13 -5.14 -15.50
C TYR A 56 4.14 -4.15 -14.92
N LEU A 57 4.83 -3.34 -15.74
CA LEU A 57 5.87 -2.43 -15.24
C LEU A 57 5.35 -1.55 -14.08
N LEU A 58 4.21 -0.88 -14.26
CA LEU A 58 3.58 -0.07 -13.21
C LEU A 58 3.35 -0.89 -11.92
N MET A 59 2.80 -2.10 -12.05
CA MET A 59 2.45 -2.96 -10.92
C MET A 59 3.71 -3.46 -10.19
N LYS A 60 4.77 -3.80 -10.92
CA LYS A 60 6.08 -4.14 -10.35
C LYS A 60 6.65 -2.97 -9.57
N THR A 61 6.66 -1.76 -10.14
CA THR A 61 7.16 -0.55 -9.48
C THR A 61 6.37 -0.23 -8.22
N VAL A 62 5.03 -0.31 -8.28
CA VAL A 62 4.13 -0.11 -7.13
C VAL A 62 4.39 -1.14 -6.04
N LEU A 63 4.54 -2.42 -6.40
CA LEU A 63 4.79 -3.50 -5.45
C LEU A 63 6.12 -3.30 -4.72
N ILE A 64 7.20 -3.04 -5.47
CA ILE A 64 8.54 -2.79 -4.92
C ILE A 64 8.50 -1.61 -3.94
N ILE A 65 8.03 -0.44 -4.39
CA ILE A 65 7.98 0.75 -3.53
C ILE A 65 7.06 0.50 -2.32
N GLY A 66 5.88 -0.06 -2.54
CA GLY A 66 4.91 -0.34 -1.49
C GLY A 66 5.46 -1.27 -0.41
N MET A 67 6.17 -2.32 -0.82
CA MET A 67 6.79 -3.31 0.07
C MET A 67 7.99 -2.71 0.81
N CYS A 68 8.97 -2.15 0.10
CA CYS A 68 10.23 -1.65 0.67
C CYS A 68 10.04 -0.42 1.57
N ALA A 69 9.08 0.44 1.22
CA ALA A 69 8.79 1.66 1.97
C ALA A 69 7.60 1.50 2.95
N ALA A 70 7.04 0.29 3.02
CA ALA A 70 5.85 -0.04 3.80
C ALA A 70 4.71 0.97 3.58
N CYS A 71 4.47 1.35 2.31
CA CYS A 71 3.51 2.39 1.98
C CYS A 71 2.07 1.87 2.02
N ARG A 72 1.17 2.71 2.54
CA ARG A 72 -0.26 2.53 2.33
C ARG A 72 -0.63 2.91 0.90
N ARG A 73 -1.74 2.34 0.39
CA ARG A 73 -2.29 2.68 -0.94
C ARG A 73 -2.44 4.19 -1.18
N GLU A 74 -2.88 4.92 -0.16
CA GLU A 74 -3.05 6.37 -0.26
C GLU A 74 -1.72 7.14 -0.32
N GLU A 75 -0.68 6.66 0.36
CA GLU A 75 0.66 7.24 0.30
C GLU A 75 1.25 7.05 -1.10
N LEU A 76 1.10 5.84 -1.68
CA LEU A 76 1.48 5.56 -3.07
C LEU A 76 0.73 6.45 -4.07
N THR A 77 -0.57 6.67 -3.88
CA THR A 77 -1.38 7.49 -4.80
C THR A 77 -0.98 8.97 -4.79
N LYS A 78 -0.45 9.46 -3.66
CA LYS A 78 -0.07 10.87 -3.46
C LYS A 78 1.41 11.16 -3.71
N MET A 79 2.24 10.11 -3.81
CA MET A 79 3.66 10.21 -4.08
C MET A 79 3.93 10.96 -5.39
N THR A 80 4.82 11.93 -5.33
CA THR A 80 5.19 12.79 -6.45
C THR A 80 6.54 12.37 -7.06
N ILE A 81 6.89 12.95 -8.20
CA ILE A 81 8.19 12.68 -8.86
C ILE A 81 9.36 13.17 -7.99
N GLU A 82 9.19 14.30 -7.31
CA GLU A 82 10.20 14.92 -6.43
C GLU A 82 10.50 14.07 -5.20
N ASP A 83 9.53 13.27 -4.77
CA ASP A 83 9.68 12.31 -3.67
C ASP A 83 10.65 11.16 -4.01
N ILE A 84 10.98 10.96 -5.30
CA ILE A 84 11.87 9.90 -5.78
C ILE A 84 13.23 10.47 -6.17
N GLN A 85 14.19 10.35 -5.24
CA GLN A 85 15.58 10.73 -5.47
C GLN A 85 16.39 9.51 -5.90
N ASP A 86 16.89 9.56 -7.14
CA ASP A 86 17.69 8.49 -7.73
C ASP A 86 19.17 8.91 -7.72
N ARG A 87 20.01 8.15 -7.02
CA ARG A 87 21.46 8.34 -6.96
C ARG A 87 22.23 7.29 -7.77
N GLY A 88 21.53 6.49 -8.57
CA GLY A 88 22.09 5.43 -9.41
C GLY A 88 22.11 4.07 -8.71
N ASP A 89 22.93 3.93 -7.67
CA ASP A 89 23.06 2.72 -6.85
C ASP A 89 22.10 2.69 -5.65
N VAL A 90 21.60 3.87 -5.27
CA VAL A 90 20.68 4.05 -4.15
C VAL A 90 19.47 4.87 -4.59
N LEU A 91 18.29 4.40 -4.23
CA LEU A 91 17.04 5.11 -4.46
C LEU A 91 16.41 5.51 -3.12
N ILE A 92 16.24 6.82 -2.93
CA ILE A 92 15.71 7.42 -1.71
C ILE A 92 14.27 7.87 -2.00
N ILE A 93 13.33 7.35 -1.20
CA ILE A 93 11.89 7.58 -1.37
C ILE A 93 11.39 8.37 -0.17
N THR A 94 10.92 9.58 -0.42
CA THR A 94 10.22 10.39 0.58
C THR A 94 8.74 10.03 0.57
N ILE A 95 8.20 9.67 1.72
CA ILE A 95 6.81 9.23 1.84
C ILE A 95 6.03 10.36 2.49
N PRO A 96 5.12 11.03 1.75
CA PRO A 96 4.32 12.10 2.29
C PRO A 96 3.31 11.54 3.31
N ASP A 97 3.44 11.92 4.57
CA ASP A 97 2.50 11.51 5.63
C ASP A 97 1.33 12.50 5.72
N ASN A 98 0.11 11.98 5.54
CA ASN A 98 -1.11 12.77 5.68
C ASN A 98 -1.70 12.75 7.10
N LYS A 99 -1.27 11.84 7.99
CA LYS A 99 -1.87 11.66 9.32
C LYS A 99 -1.10 12.35 10.44
N THR A 100 0.22 12.17 10.51
CA THR A 100 1.03 12.75 11.62
C THR A 100 1.84 13.98 11.21
N LYS A 101 1.73 14.39 9.93
CA LYS A 101 2.48 15.52 9.31
C LYS A 101 4.01 15.38 9.41
N LYS A 102 4.52 14.18 9.68
CA LYS A 102 5.96 13.88 9.69
C LYS A 102 6.27 12.98 8.50
N PRO A 103 6.88 13.50 7.42
CA PRO A 103 7.31 12.65 6.32
C PRO A 103 8.37 11.67 6.82
N ARG A 104 8.41 10.49 6.21
CA ARG A 104 9.45 9.48 6.47
C ARG A 104 10.15 9.14 5.18
N THR A 105 11.42 8.76 5.27
CA THR A 105 12.23 8.40 4.11
C THR A 105 12.57 6.91 4.17
N SER A 106 12.51 6.24 3.02
CA SER A 106 13.03 4.87 2.86
C SER A 106 14.18 4.88 1.86
N CYS A 107 15.13 3.98 2.04
CA CYS A 107 16.29 3.80 1.19
C CYS A 107 16.25 2.39 0.60
N MET A 108 16.46 2.28 -0.71
CA MET A 108 16.54 1.00 -1.42
C MET A 108 17.89 0.90 -2.13
N THR A 109 18.55 -0.23 -1.94
CA THR A 109 19.89 -0.53 -2.47
C THR A 109 19.92 -1.77 -3.36
N GLU A 110 18.79 -2.45 -3.54
CA GLU A 110 18.72 -3.66 -4.36
C GLU A 110 18.75 -3.28 -5.86
N PRO A 111 19.80 -3.67 -6.62
CA PRO A 111 20.00 -3.18 -7.98
C PRO A 111 18.92 -3.59 -8.98
N THR A 112 18.33 -4.78 -8.85
CA THR A 112 17.32 -5.24 -9.81
C THR A 112 16.02 -4.43 -9.70
N TRP A 113 15.62 -4.08 -8.48
CA TRP A 113 14.45 -3.30 -8.14
C TRP A 113 14.66 -1.84 -8.53
N ILE A 114 15.85 -1.30 -8.28
CA ILE A 114 16.23 0.05 -8.74
C ILE A 114 16.09 0.16 -10.26
N LYS A 115 16.61 -0.81 -11.03
CA LYS A 115 16.50 -0.82 -12.49
C LYS A 115 15.05 -0.79 -12.98
N ILE A 116 14.14 -1.50 -12.31
CA ILE A 116 12.71 -1.49 -12.65
C ILE A 116 12.08 -0.12 -12.39
N ILE A 117 12.41 0.52 -11.27
CA ILE A 117 11.90 1.86 -10.95
C ILE A 117 12.47 2.88 -11.93
N GLN A 118 13.76 2.80 -12.26
CA GLN A 118 14.42 3.63 -13.27
C GLN A 118 13.74 3.47 -14.64
N LYS A 119 13.50 2.23 -15.07
CA LYS A 119 12.78 1.93 -16.32
C LYS A 119 11.40 2.60 -16.36
N TYR A 120 10.63 2.48 -15.28
CA TYR A 120 9.33 3.17 -15.17
C TYR A 120 9.48 4.69 -15.21
N LYS A 121 10.45 5.26 -14.49
CA LYS A 121 10.71 6.71 -14.47
C LYS A 121 11.08 7.24 -15.86
N HIS A 122 11.88 6.52 -16.63
CA HIS A 122 12.27 6.89 -18.00
C HIS A 122 11.12 6.78 -19.01
N LEU A 123 10.25 5.77 -18.87
CA LEU A 123 9.08 5.59 -19.75
C LEU A 123 7.89 6.47 -19.36
N ARG A 124 7.96 7.15 -18.21
CA ARG A 124 6.90 8.06 -17.77
C ARG A 124 6.72 9.19 -18.79
N PRO A 125 5.51 9.41 -19.34
CA PRO A 125 5.34 10.40 -20.39
C PRO A 125 5.60 11.82 -19.86
N PRO A 126 6.33 12.68 -20.61
CA PRO A 126 6.73 14.00 -20.14
C PRO A 126 5.57 15.02 -20.12
N LEU A 127 4.55 14.82 -20.96
CA LEU A 127 3.41 15.74 -21.12
C LEU A 127 2.29 15.54 -20.09
N VAL A 128 2.52 14.74 -19.06
CA VAL A 128 1.51 14.44 -18.04
C VAL A 128 1.37 15.63 -17.08
N GLN A 129 0.19 16.23 -17.01
CA GLN A 129 -0.10 17.38 -16.14
C GLN A 129 -0.03 17.06 -14.63
N THR A 130 -0.16 15.78 -14.25
CA THR A 130 -0.06 15.38 -12.85
C THR A 130 1.40 15.23 -12.40
N GLN A 131 1.69 15.73 -11.20
CA GLN A 131 2.99 15.52 -10.54
C GLN A 131 3.10 14.17 -9.83
N ARG A 132 2.05 13.34 -9.87
CA ARG A 132 2.09 11.98 -9.31
C ARG A 132 3.15 11.15 -10.03
N PHE A 133 3.94 10.43 -9.24
CA PHE A 133 4.90 9.47 -9.77
C PHE A 133 4.17 8.34 -10.51
N PHE A 134 3.14 7.79 -9.88
CA PHE A 134 2.28 6.77 -10.48
C PHE A 134 1.09 7.39 -11.21
N VAL A 135 1.13 7.41 -12.54
CA VAL A 135 0.14 8.14 -13.37
C VAL A 135 -1.24 7.46 -13.37
N LEU A 136 -1.27 6.13 -13.51
CA LEU A 136 -2.51 5.36 -13.64
C LEU A 136 -2.90 4.57 -12.38
N PHE A 137 -2.12 4.69 -11.29
CA PHE A 137 -2.43 4.01 -10.03
C PHE A 137 -3.59 4.69 -9.29
N ARG A 138 -4.61 3.91 -8.91
CA ARG A 138 -5.83 4.38 -8.27
C ARG A 138 -6.11 3.58 -6.98
N LYS A 139 -6.78 4.22 -6.02
CA LYS A 139 -7.07 3.67 -4.68
C LYS A 139 -8.24 2.68 -4.68
#